data_AF-A0A660HQJ1-F1
#
_entry.id   AF-A0A660HQJ1-F1
#
_cell.length_a   1.000
_cell.length_b   1.000
_cell.length_c   1.000
_cell.angle_alpha   90.00
_cell.angle_beta   90.00
_cell.angle_gamma   90.00
#
_symmetry.space_group_name_H-M   'P 1'
#
loop_
_entity.id
_entity.type
_entity.pdbx_description
1 polymer ?
#
loop_
_entity_poly.entity_id
_entity_poly.type
_entity_poly.pdbx_seq_one_letter_code
_entity_poly.pdbx_strand_id
1 'polypeptide(L)'
;MKERFSITLDSDLLDWIESLIKEKVFSSRVHAVEFCVAQIKNIGIENIMLMRWGKNEIEPVFLSKNEIQTINRVSKKLNVDKDEALKILIYRGLEEISKDSQGSEKEPENKENKSRKVILD
;
A
#
# COMPACT_ATOMS: atom_id res chain seq x y z
N MET A 1 -30.14 16.21 -7.70
CA MET A 1 -29.56 17.40 -8.38
C MET A 1 -28.05 17.29 -8.24
N LYS A 2 -27.26 17.48 -9.30
CA LYS A 2 -25.79 17.52 -9.16
C LYS A 2 -25.39 18.94 -8.76
N GLU A 3 -24.62 19.08 -7.68
CA GLU A 3 -24.04 20.36 -7.28
C GLU A 3 -22.77 20.62 -8.09
N ARG A 4 -22.55 21.87 -8.50
CA ARG A 4 -21.36 22.28 -9.23
C ARG A 4 -20.57 23.26 -8.38
N PHE A 5 -19.30 22.93 -8.18
CA PHE A 5 -18.33 23.77 -7.51
C PHE A 5 -17.03 23.83 -8.34
N SER A 6 -16.19 24.79 -8.02
CA SER A 6 -14.86 24.93 -8.64
C SER A 6 -13.79 24.58 -7.61
N ILE A 7 -12.77 23.83 -8.03
CA ILE A 7 -11.61 23.50 -7.20
C ILE A 7 -10.35 24.03 -7.88
N THR A 8 -9.38 24.43 -7.06
CA THR A 8 -8.03 24.77 -7.53
C THR A 8 -7.11 23.60 -7.24
N LEU A 9 -6.30 23.20 -8.21
CA LEU A 9 -5.34 22.11 -8.12
C LEU A 9 -3.96 22.64 -8.50
N ASP A 10 -2.92 22.00 -7.96
CA ASP A 10 -1.54 22.23 -8.39
C ASP A 10 -1.37 21.88 -9.88
N SER A 11 -0.46 22.57 -10.57
CA SER A 11 -0.22 22.36 -12.01
C SER A 11 0.23 20.93 -12.30
N ASP A 12 1.11 20.37 -11.48
CA ASP A 12 1.69 19.05 -11.71
C ASP A 12 0.61 17.97 -11.56
N LEU A 13 -0.29 18.16 -10.59
CA LEU A 13 -1.43 17.26 -10.39
C LEU A 13 -2.42 17.35 -11.56
N LEU A 14 -2.67 18.55 -12.09
CA LEU A 14 -3.55 18.74 -13.24
C LEU A 14 -2.95 18.07 -14.49
N ASP A 15 -1.65 18.25 -14.73
CA ASP A 15 -0.95 17.65 -15.86
C ASP A 15 -0.93 16.12 -15.78
N TRP A 16 -0.78 15.57 -14.58
CA TRP A 16 -0.92 14.14 -14.34
C TRP A 16 -2.34 13.62 -14.63
N ILE A 17 -3.40 14.34 -14.21
CA ILE A 17 -4.77 13.96 -14.56
C ILE A 17 -4.98 14.01 -16.09
N GLU A 18 -4.43 15.02 -16.76
CA GLU A 18 -4.50 15.17 -18.21
C GLU A 18 -3.80 14.02 -18.96
N SER A 19 -2.65 13.53 -18.46
CA SER A 19 -1.99 12.37 -19.07
C SER A 19 -2.86 11.12 -18.98
N LEU A 20 -3.50 10.88 -17.83
CA LEU A 20 -4.42 9.75 -17.63
C LEU A 20 -5.68 9.84 -18.51
N ILE A 21 -6.16 11.05 -18.82
CA ILE A 21 -7.25 11.24 -19.78
C ILE A 21 -6.79 10.89 -21.20
N LYS A 22 -5.58 11.31 -21.60
CA LYS A 22 -5.00 10.96 -22.92
C LYS A 22 -4.81 9.45 -23.06
N GLU A 23 -4.43 8.78 -21.99
CA GLU A 23 -4.31 7.32 -21.89
C GLU A 23 -5.67 6.59 -21.82
N LYS A 24 -6.80 7.33 -21.82
CA LYS A 24 -8.17 6.81 -21.72
C LYS A 24 -8.47 6.07 -20.41
N VAL A 25 -7.68 6.32 -19.35
CA VAL A 25 -7.99 5.86 -17.99
C VAL A 25 -9.23 6.61 -17.47
N PHE A 26 -9.27 7.93 -17.70
CA PHE A 26 -10.42 8.77 -17.38
C PHE A 26 -11.05 9.38 -18.63
N SER A 27 -12.37 9.59 -18.59
CA SER A 27 -13.11 10.19 -19.70
C SER A 27 -13.10 11.73 -19.67
N SER A 28 -12.84 12.32 -18.50
CA SER A 28 -12.75 13.77 -18.30
C SER A 28 -12.14 14.08 -16.93
N ARG A 29 -11.76 15.34 -16.69
CA ARG A 29 -11.33 15.83 -15.37
C ARG A 29 -12.38 15.58 -14.28
N VAL A 30 -13.66 15.81 -14.62
CA VAL A 30 -14.77 15.60 -13.69
C VAL A 30 -14.88 14.13 -13.31
N HIS A 31 -14.80 13.23 -14.29
CA HIS A 31 -14.83 11.78 -14.02
C HIS A 31 -13.64 11.35 -13.15
N ALA A 32 -12.44 11.86 -13.41
CA ALA A 32 -11.26 11.57 -12.59
C ALA A 32 -11.47 11.98 -11.11
N VAL A 33 -11.95 13.21 -10.89
CA VAL A 33 -12.22 13.72 -9.53
C VAL A 33 -13.37 12.96 -8.87
N GLU A 34 -14.48 12.70 -9.56
CA GLU A 34 -15.60 11.91 -9.04
C GLU A 34 -15.13 10.49 -8.64
N PHE A 35 -14.29 9.86 -9.46
CA PHE A 35 -13.70 8.56 -9.17
C PHE A 35 -12.84 8.60 -7.90
N CYS A 36 -11.89 9.53 -7.81
CA CYS A 36 -11.01 9.65 -6.63
C CYS A 36 -11.81 9.89 -5.35
N VAL A 37 -12.81 10.78 -5.38
CA VAL A 37 -13.69 11.04 -4.23
C VAL A 37 -14.46 9.78 -3.84
N ALA A 38 -14.97 9.01 -4.82
CA ALA A 38 -15.65 7.75 -4.56
C ALA A 38 -14.71 6.71 -3.91
N GLN A 39 -13.46 6.61 -4.38
CA GLN A 39 -12.47 5.72 -3.77
C GLN A 39 -12.16 6.11 -2.32
N ILE A 40 -11.90 7.38 -2.04
CA ILE A 40 -11.65 7.87 -0.68
C ILE A 40 -12.85 7.59 0.23
N LYS A 41 -14.08 7.81 -0.27
CA LYS A 41 -15.31 7.51 0.46
C LYS A 41 -15.45 6.03 0.79
N ASN A 42 -15.08 5.14 -0.14
CA ASN A 42 -15.16 3.70 0.06
C ASN A 42 -14.11 3.20 1.06
N ILE A 43 -12.89 3.75 0.99
CA ILE A 43 -11.81 3.43 1.93
C ILE A 43 -12.18 3.93 3.34
N GLY A 44 -12.82 5.10 3.45
CA GLY A 44 -13.07 5.76 4.72
C GLY A 44 -11.83 6.54 5.15
N ILE A 45 -11.98 7.84 5.38
CA ILE A 45 -10.85 8.73 5.69
C ILE A 45 -10.13 8.34 6.98
N GLU A 46 -10.85 7.68 7.90
CA GLU A 46 -10.33 7.13 9.13
C GLU A 46 -9.33 5.98 8.91
N ASN A 47 -9.33 5.40 7.71
CA ASN A 47 -8.43 4.32 7.32
C ASN A 47 -7.24 4.81 6.46
N ILE A 48 -7.03 6.12 6.38
CA ILE A 48 -5.86 6.74 5.76
C ILE A 48 -4.96 7.28 6.87
N MET A 49 -3.71 6.83 6.91
CA MET A 49 -2.71 7.31 7.87
C MET A 49 -1.57 8.00 7.12
N LEU A 50 -1.08 9.12 7.66
CA LEU A 50 0.13 9.77 7.15
C LEU A 50 1.33 9.18 7.89
N MET A 51 2.07 8.31 7.21
CA MET A 51 3.24 7.66 7.79
C MET A 51 4.50 8.47 7.53
N ARG A 52 5.33 8.64 8.55
CA ARG A 52 6.59 9.40 8.44
C ARG A 52 7.78 8.47 8.36
N TRP A 53 8.33 8.28 7.17
CA TRP A 53 9.54 7.48 6.97
C TRP A 53 10.81 8.22 7.42
N GLY A 54 10.81 9.55 7.29
CA GLY A 54 11.92 10.42 7.64
C GLY A 54 11.44 11.85 7.92
N LYS A 55 12.39 12.78 8.13
CA LYS A 55 12.06 14.17 8.54
C LYS A 55 11.13 14.89 7.56
N ASN A 56 11.27 14.61 6.26
CA ASN A 56 10.49 15.22 5.18
C ASN A 56 9.81 14.19 4.27
N GLU A 57 9.81 12.92 4.68
CA GLU A 57 9.25 11.81 3.89
C GLU A 57 7.95 11.37 4.56
N ILE A 58 6.84 11.98 4.10
CA ILE A 58 5.50 11.71 4.61
C ILE A 58 4.68 11.14 3.46
N GLU A 59 4.16 9.93 3.65
CA GLU A 59 3.36 9.26 2.64
C GLU A 59 2.00 8.84 3.19
N PRO A 60 0.92 8.96 2.41
CA PRO A 60 -0.36 8.40 2.78
C PRO A 60 -0.33 6.87 2.63
N VAL A 61 -0.64 6.18 3.72
CA VAL A 61 -0.83 4.73 3.76
C VAL A 61 -2.33 4.46 3.87
N PHE A 62 -2.84 3.70 2.90
CA PHE A 62 -4.24 3.28 2.86
C PHE A 62 -4.36 1.91 3.52
N LEU A 63 -5.18 1.83 4.55
CA LEU A 63 -5.33 0.65 5.37
C LEU A 63 -6.77 0.13 5.27
N SER A 64 -6.94 -1.16 5.49
CA SER A 64 -8.22 -1.78 5.76
C SER A 64 -8.66 -1.50 7.20
N LYS A 65 -9.95 -1.68 7.46
CA LYS A 65 -10.51 -1.57 8.82
C LYS A 65 -9.82 -2.50 9.82
N ASN A 66 -9.44 -3.71 9.38
CA ASN A 66 -8.78 -4.71 10.23
C ASN A 66 -7.35 -4.28 10.60
N GLU A 67 -6.61 -3.69 9.66
CA GLU A 67 -5.28 -3.14 9.90
C GLU A 67 -5.34 -1.97 10.89
N ILE A 68 -6.27 -1.03 10.70
CA ILE A 68 -6.49 0.09 11.62
C ILE A 68 -6.81 -0.41 13.04
N GLN A 69 -7.68 -1.41 13.18
CA GLN A 69 -8.00 -2.02 14.48
C GLN A 69 -6.76 -2.65 15.13
N THR A 70 -5.94 -3.33 14.33
CA THR A 70 -4.68 -3.94 14.80
C THR A 70 -3.70 -2.88 15.28
N ILE A 71 -3.50 -1.81 14.50
CA ILE A 71 -2.64 -0.66 14.86
C ILE A 71 -3.15 -0.01 16.14
N ASN A 72 -4.46 0.25 16.26
CA ASN A 72 -5.06 0.83 17.47
C ASN A 72 -4.82 -0.04 18.71
N ARG A 73 -4.89 -1.38 18.57
CA ARG A 73 -4.61 -2.31 19.67
C ARG A 73 -3.15 -2.24 20.10
N VAL A 74 -2.22 -2.21 19.15
CA VAL A 74 -0.77 -2.13 19.42
C VAL A 74 -0.40 -0.78 20.02
N SER A 75 -0.89 0.32 19.45
CA SER A 75 -0.72 1.69 19.97
C SER A 75 -1.13 1.78 21.44
N LYS A 76 -2.34 1.27 21.80
CA LYS A 76 -2.80 1.23 23.19
C LYS A 76 -1.93 0.34 24.09
N LYS A 77 -1.55 -0.84 23.59
CA LYS A 77 -0.76 -1.82 24.37
C LYS A 77 0.63 -1.29 24.71
N LEU A 78 1.27 -0.60 23.76
CA LEU A 78 2.64 -0.10 23.89
C LEU A 78 2.70 1.37 24.34
N ASN A 79 1.55 2.04 24.46
CA ASN A 79 1.44 3.46 24.76
C ASN A 79 2.24 4.35 23.80
N VAL A 80 2.12 4.07 22.50
CA VAL A 80 2.73 4.83 21.42
C VAL A 80 1.66 5.37 20.47
N ASP A 81 1.99 6.37 19.67
CA ASP A 81 1.06 6.84 18.64
C ASP A 81 0.86 5.79 17.52
N LYS A 82 -0.09 6.05 16.62
CA LYS A 82 -0.42 5.10 15.56
C LYS A 82 0.67 4.97 14.50
N ASP A 83 1.38 6.05 14.19
CA ASP A 83 2.49 6.05 13.22
C ASP A 83 3.61 5.14 13.74
N GLU A 84 3.98 5.30 15.01
CA GLU A 84 4.97 4.46 15.67
C GLU A 84 4.50 2.99 15.80
N ALA A 85 3.23 2.77 16.15
CA ALA A 85 2.67 1.43 16.21
C ALA A 85 2.72 0.70 14.85
N LEU A 86 2.48 1.41 13.75
CA LEU A 86 2.57 0.87 12.39
C LEU A 86 4.03 0.53 12.03
N LYS A 87 4.99 1.42 12.32
CA LYS A 87 6.42 1.16 12.12
C LYS A 87 6.88 -0.09 12.85
N ILE A 88 6.51 -0.24 14.12
CA ILE A 88 6.82 -1.43 14.91
C ILE A 88 6.28 -2.71 14.25
N LEU A 89 5.05 -2.67 13.73
CA LEU A 89 4.46 -3.81 13.04
C LEU A 89 5.23 -4.16 11.75
N ILE A 90 5.60 -3.15 10.96
CA ILE A 90 6.39 -3.33 9.73
C ILE A 90 7.76 -3.95 10.07
N TYR A 91 8.49 -3.37 11.03
CA TYR A 91 9.81 -3.87 11.42
C TYR A 91 9.78 -5.31 11.90
N ARG A 92 8.76 -5.69 12.70
CA ARG A 92 8.59 -7.09 13.12
C ARG A 92 8.36 -8.04 11.96
N GLY A 93 7.51 -7.66 11.00
CA GLY A 93 7.29 -8.46 9.80
C GLY A 93 8.56 -8.65 8.97
N LEU A 94 9.36 -7.58 8.81
CA LEU A 94 10.66 -7.65 8.11
C LEU A 94 11.66 -8.55 8.84
N GLU A 95 11.73 -8.47 10.17
CA GLU A 95 12.57 -9.37 10.96
C GLU A 95 12.16 -10.84 10.80
N GLU A 96 10.87 -11.14 10.84
CA GLU A 96 10.36 -12.51 10.65
C GLU A 96 10.76 -13.07 9.28
N ILE A 97 10.55 -12.31 8.21
CA ILE A 97 10.94 -12.70 6.83
C ILE A 97 12.46 -12.92 6.72
N SER A 98 13.25 -12.07 7.38
CA SER A 98 14.72 -12.17 7.35
C SER A 98 15.23 -13.47 8.00
N LYS A 99 14.58 -13.94 9.06
CA LYS A 99 14.91 -15.18 9.77
C LYS A 99 14.54 -16.42 8.95
N ASP A 100 13.40 -16.41 8.27
CA ASP A 100 12.97 -17.49 7.40
C ASP A 100 13.90 -17.68 6.19
N SER A 101 14.54 -16.60 5.73
CA SER A 101 15.49 -16.60 4.61
C SER A 101 16.87 -17.18 4.97
N GLN A 102 17.24 -17.25 6.26
CA GLN A 102 18.49 -17.85 6.72
C GLN A 102 18.38 -19.36 7.02
N GLY A 103 17.17 -19.93 6.97
CA GLY A 103 16.90 -21.34 7.27
C GLY A 103 17.10 -22.32 6.10
N SER A 104 17.40 -21.84 4.88
CA SER A 104 17.47 -22.64 3.66
C SER A 104 18.88 -22.89 3.11
N GLU A 105 19.94 -22.35 3.74
CA GLU A 105 21.33 -22.69 3.40
C GLU A 105 21.80 -23.91 4.23
N LYS A 106 21.30 -25.09 3.89
CA LYS A 106 22.03 -26.34 4.16
C LYS A 106 22.43 -26.95 2.83
N GLU A 107 23.74 -27.16 2.67
CA GLU A 107 24.44 -27.72 1.51
C GLU A 107 23.69 -28.85 0.81
N PRO A 108 23.69 -28.92 -0.53
CA PRO A 108 23.16 -30.09 -1.23
C PRO A 108 24.13 -31.25 -1.06
N GLU A 109 23.79 -32.19 -0.17
CA GLU A 109 24.37 -33.53 -0.19
C GLU A 109 24.03 -34.21 -1.51
N ASN A 110 25.11 -34.59 -2.18
CA ASN A 110 25.21 -35.23 -3.46
C ASN A 110 24.53 -36.62 -3.45
N LYS A 111 23.36 -36.79 -4.11
CA LYS A 111 22.82 -38.11 -4.48
C LYS A 111 22.12 -38.10 -5.86
N GLU A 112 22.89 -38.57 -6.84
CA GLU A 112 22.52 -39.40 -7.98
C GLU A 112 21.16 -39.19 -8.69
N ASN A 113 21.27 -38.57 -9.87
CA ASN A 113 20.79 -39.07 -11.17
C ASN A 113 19.58 -40.04 -11.17
N LYS A 114 18.38 -39.52 -11.47
CA LYS A 114 17.37 -40.22 -12.29
C LYS A 114 16.66 -39.24 -13.20
N SER A 115 17.13 -39.16 -14.45
CA SER A 115 16.42 -38.53 -15.56
C SER A 115 15.00 -39.07 -15.68
N ARG A 116 14.00 -38.21 -15.44
CA ARG A 116 12.62 -38.46 -15.83
C ARG A 116 12.24 -37.51 -16.95
N LYS A 117 12.14 -38.12 -18.14
CA LYS A 117 11.51 -37.64 -19.36
C LYS A 117 10.14 -37.04 -19.02
N VAL A 118 9.90 -35.78 -19.39
CA VAL A 118 8.56 -35.20 -19.44
C VAL A 118 8.18 -35.10 -20.90
N ILE A 119 7.17 -35.89 -21.27
CA ILE A 119 6.44 -35.81 -22.53
C ILE A 119 5.42 -34.68 -22.34
N LEU A 120 5.35 -33.74 -23.29
CA LEU A 120 4.31 -32.74 -23.36
C LEU A 120 3.38 -33.15 -24.51
N ASP A 121 2.10 -33.35 -24.19
CA ASP A 121 0.99 -33.40 -25.14
C ASP A 121 0.59 -31.98 -25.56
#